data_AF-A0A2D6PBL2-F1
#
_entry.id   AF-A0A2D6PBL2-F1
#
_cell.length_a   1.000
_cell.length_b   1.000
_cell.length_c   1.000
_cell.angle_alpha   90.00
_cell.angle_beta   90.00
_cell.angle_gamma   90.00
#
_symmetry.space_group_name_H-M   'P 1'
#
loop_
_entity.id
_entity.type
_entity.pdbx_description
1 polymer ?
#
loop_
_entity_poly.entity_id
_entity_poly.type
_entity_poly.pdbx_seq_one_letter_code
_entity_poly.pdbx_strand_id
1 'polypeptide(L)'
;MKEWLNFINNSYINLAAPTIKIFKLDKTATEIDTLYNEAQSRIYLPPFEIKSLHLDNSWMQLLSSTYREQEENIVFVMNFETMVKTIRDQKNKHVTDIYVTYDGDTAVVPALKKSGDTLQLITDGSVVEMFNLNALTYNTTYKVASALQAQVGFEAEISGVNDDSSNIVNFATTTFQEAELNIYSLDDTFTNITDVVEAGDLVLTNKWRLYEVYNANPSGNFGWEWIQYSITCNLAPIERVNLPGNYIEQIRQHQLNLAQNLDMEGM
;
A
#
# COMPACT_ATOMS: atom_id res chain seq x y z
N MET A 1 2.64 -31.15 15.35
CA MET A 1 3.81 -31.10 14.44
C MET A 1 3.75 -29.90 13.48
N LYS A 2 2.62 -29.68 12.77
CA LYS A 2 2.43 -28.48 11.92
C LYS A 2 2.53 -27.14 12.67
N GLU A 3 1.90 -27.02 13.84
CA GLU A 3 1.95 -25.79 14.65
C GLU A 3 3.37 -25.41 15.10
N TRP A 4 4.19 -26.41 15.44
CA TRP A 4 5.58 -26.20 15.85
C TRP A 4 6.48 -25.80 14.67
N LEU A 5 6.27 -26.40 13.48
CA LEU A 5 6.95 -25.98 12.26
C LEU A 5 6.56 -24.56 11.85
N ASN A 6 5.27 -24.22 11.91
CA ASN A 6 4.79 -22.85 11.67
C ASN A 6 5.39 -21.84 12.65
N PHE A 7 5.51 -22.21 13.93
CA PHE A 7 6.16 -21.38 14.93
C PHE A 7 7.64 -21.14 14.61
N ILE A 8 8.40 -22.18 14.23
CA ILE A 8 9.82 -22.05 13.86
C ILE A 8 9.98 -21.22 12.59
N ASN A 9 9.16 -21.45 11.57
CA ASN A 9 9.24 -20.72 10.31
C ASN A 9 8.93 -19.23 10.50
N ASN A 10 7.85 -18.92 11.21
CA ASN A 10 7.52 -17.54 11.57
C ASN A 10 8.65 -16.90 12.40
N SER A 11 9.28 -17.66 13.30
CA SER A 11 10.41 -17.17 14.10
C SER A 11 11.64 -16.87 13.24
N TYR A 12 12.03 -17.76 12.32
CA TYR A 12 13.17 -17.53 11.41
C TYR A 12 12.94 -16.31 10.51
N ILE A 13 11.77 -16.20 9.91
CA ILE A 13 11.43 -15.07 9.04
C ILE A 13 11.37 -13.78 9.86
N ASN A 14 10.84 -13.85 11.08
CA ASN A 14 10.80 -12.68 11.92
C ASN A 14 12.19 -12.20 12.35
N LEU A 15 13.15 -13.10 12.52
CA LEU A 15 14.49 -12.82 13.05
C LEU A 15 15.56 -12.56 11.98
N ALA A 16 15.53 -13.24 10.83
CA ALA A 16 16.67 -13.33 9.91
C ALA A 16 16.36 -13.00 8.44
N ALA A 17 15.08 -12.95 8.04
CA ALA A 17 14.71 -12.63 6.67
C ALA A 17 14.95 -11.12 6.38
N PRO A 18 15.65 -10.76 5.28
CA PRO A 18 15.84 -9.37 4.92
C PRO A 18 14.52 -8.71 4.55
N THR A 19 14.23 -7.59 5.19
CA THR A 19 13.15 -6.69 4.79
C THR A 19 13.54 -5.97 3.50
N ILE A 20 12.63 -5.91 2.55
CA ILE A 20 12.73 -5.14 1.32
C ILE A 20 11.57 -4.16 1.24
N LYS A 21 11.80 -3.01 0.62
CA LYS A 21 10.76 -2.02 0.32
C LYS A 21 10.29 -2.21 -1.10
N ILE A 22 8.98 -2.37 -1.28
CA ILE A 22 8.36 -2.55 -2.60
C ILE A 22 7.60 -1.29 -2.96
N PHE A 23 7.89 -0.75 -4.14
CA PHE A 23 7.14 0.33 -4.74
C PHE A 23 6.29 -0.22 -5.87
N LYS A 24 4.99 -0.02 -5.77
CA LYS A 24 4.03 -0.44 -6.79
C LYS A 24 3.91 0.63 -7.87
N LEU A 25 3.86 0.21 -9.13
CA LEU A 25 3.62 1.14 -10.24
C LEU A 25 2.14 1.56 -10.25
N ASP A 26 1.89 2.87 -10.24
CA ASP A 26 0.56 3.40 -10.46
C ASP A 26 0.27 3.41 -11.97
N LYS A 27 -0.45 2.37 -12.42
CA LYS A 27 -0.81 2.21 -13.85
C LYS A 27 -1.82 3.24 -14.34
N THR A 28 -2.55 3.90 -13.44
CA THR A 28 -3.54 4.93 -13.80
C THR A 28 -2.91 6.30 -13.97
N ALA A 29 -1.93 6.64 -13.13
CA ALA A 29 -1.18 7.89 -13.22
C ALA A 29 -0.01 7.81 -14.22
N THR A 30 0.55 6.62 -14.46
CA THR A 30 1.63 6.42 -15.43
C THR A 30 1.13 6.63 -16.85
N GLU A 31 1.63 7.66 -17.52
CA GLU A 31 1.31 7.93 -18.93
C GLU A 31 2.09 6.99 -19.86
N ILE A 32 1.37 6.27 -20.73
CA ILE A 32 1.93 5.37 -21.72
C ILE A 32 1.83 6.02 -23.11
N ASP A 33 2.94 6.06 -23.82
CA ASP A 33 2.99 6.45 -25.22
C ASP A 33 2.19 5.46 -26.06
N THR A 34 1.09 5.92 -26.66
CA THR A 34 0.20 5.06 -27.45
C THR A 34 0.84 4.48 -28.71
N LEU A 35 1.92 5.08 -29.24
CA LEU A 35 2.59 4.65 -30.45
C LEU A 35 3.64 3.57 -30.17
N TYR A 36 4.36 3.71 -29.06
CA TYR A 36 5.46 2.80 -28.68
C TYR A 36 5.10 1.83 -27.56
N ASN A 37 3.96 2.03 -26.90
CA ASN A 37 3.55 1.34 -25.68
C ASN A 37 4.62 1.42 -24.57
N GLU A 38 5.33 2.55 -24.51
CA GLU A 38 6.39 2.83 -23.55
C GLU A 38 5.93 3.90 -22.56
N ALA A 39 6.27 3.74 -21.29
CA ALA A 39 5.92 4.72 -20.26
C ALA A 39 6.76 6.00 -20.43
N GLN A 40 6.10 7.15 -20.60
CA GLN A 40 6.75 8.46 -20.67
C GLN A 40 7.13 8.98 -19.27
N SER A 41 6.31 8.66 -18.25
CA SER A 41 6.60 8.96 -16.84
C SER A 41 6.04 7.85 -15.96
N ARG A 42 6.91 7.00 -15.42
CA ARG A 42 6.53 5.94 -14.48
C ARG A 42 6.40 6.51 -13.08
N ILE A 43 5.18 6.50 -12.55
CA ILE A 43 4.86 7.02 -11.21
C ILE A 43 4.71 5.84 -10.26
N TYR A 44 5.46 5.87 -9.16
CA TYR A 44 5.44 4.83 -8.15
C TYR A 44 4.75 5.32 -6.87
N LEU A 45 3.98 4.41 -6.26
CA LEU A 45 3.31 4.64 -4.98
C LEU A 45 4.30 4.57 -3.80
N PRO A 46 3.95 5.14 -2.63
CA PRO A 46 4.73 4.98 -1.41
C PRO A 46 5.06 3.50 -1.13
N PRO A 47 6.27 3.19 -0.64
CA PRO A 47 6.67 1.81 -0.48
C PRO A 47 6.02 1.17 0.75
N PHE A 48 5.83 -0.14 0.69
CA PHE A 48 5.55 -0.98 1.85
C PHE A 48 6.64 -2.06 2.00
N GLU A 49 6.74 -2.62 3.19
CA GLU A 49 7.79 -3.57 3.54
C GLU A 49 7.30 -5.02 3.43
N ILE A 50 8.12 -5.86 2.80
CA ILE A 50 7.94 -7.32 2.76
C ILE A 50 9.24 -7.99 3.19
N LYS A 51 9.13 -9.09 3.92
CA LYS A 51 10.29 -9.94 4.24
C LYS A 51 10.54 -10.96 3.14
N SER A 52 11.74 -10.96 2.58
CA SER A 52 12.18 -11.99 1.63
C SER A 52 12.69 -13.21 2.40
N LEU A 53 12.18 -14.40 2.10
CA LEU A 53 12.57 -15.67 2.72
C LEU A 53 14.05 -15.96 2.53
N HIS A 54 14.57 -15.71 1.32
CA HIS A 54 15.99 -15.80 0.98
C HIS A 54 16.37 -14.71 -0.04
N LEU A 55 17.64 -14.30 -0.04
CA LEU A 55 18.27 -13.60 -1.15
C LEU A 55 19.06 -14.67 -1.91
N ASP A 56 18.54 -15.14 -3.04
CA ASP A 56 19.40 -15.88 -3.97
C ASP A 56 20.21 -14.84 -4.75
N ASN A 57 21.19 -14.27 -4.06
CA ASN A 57 22.37 -13.78 -4.74
C ASN A 57 23.28 -14.99 -4.77
N SER A 58 23.34 -15.69 -5.91
CA SER A 58 24.26 -16.81 -6.11
C SER A 58 25.69 -16.25 -6.11
N TRP A 59 26.22 -15.91 -4.93
CA TRP A 59 27.64 -15.67 -4.75
C TRP A 59 28.35 -16.98 -5.10
N MET A 60 28.74 -17.16 -6.36
CA MET A 60 29.72 -18.16 -6.72
C MET A 60 31.03 -17.76 -6.02
N GLN A 61 31.38 -18.48 -4.97
CA GLN A 61 32.73 -18.50 -4.44
C GLN A 61 33.67 -19.08 -5.51
N LEU A 62 34.17 -18.22 -6.40
CA LEU A 62 35.37 -18.47 -7.18
C LEU A 62 36.44 -17.52 -6.65
N LEU A 63 37.23 -18.05 -5.72
CA LEU A 63 38.43 -17.42 -5.17
C LEU A 63 39.40 -17.09 -6.32
N SER A 64 39.39 -15.85 -6.80
CA SER A 64 40.51 -15.29 -7.57
C SER A 64 40.65 -13.79 -7.31
N SER A 65 41.89 -13.30 -7.37
CA SER A 65 42.39 -12.04 -6.83
C SER A 65 41.99 -10.77 -7.60
N THR A 66 40.80 -10.74 -8.20
CA THR A 66 40.34 -9.59 -8.99
C THR A 66 38.85 -9.35 -8.73
N TYR A 67 38.55 -8.81 -7.55
CA TYR A 67 37.18 -8.44 -7.20
C TYR A 67 36.75 -7.21 -8.00
N ARG A 68 35.83 -7.41 -8.95
CA ARG A 68 34.88 -6.38 -9.38
C ARG A 68 33.51 -6.85 -8.93
N GLU A 69 32.76 -6.02 -8.20
CA GLU A 69 31.33 -6.27 -8.03
C GLU A 69 30.71 -6.29 -9.43
N GLN A 70 30.28 -7.48 -9.88
CA GLN A 70 29.46 -7.60 -11.07
C GLN A 70 28.00 -7.60 -10.59
N GLU A 71 27.26 -6.55 -10.93
CA GLU A 71 25.86 -6.42 -10.55
C GLU A 71 25.02 -7.36 -11.41
N GLU A 72 24.70 -8.53 -10.86
CA GLU A 72 23.84 -9.53 -11.51
C GLU A 72 22.37 -9.37 -11.12
N ASN A 73 21.50 -10.03 -11.89
CA ASN A 73 20.08 -10.14 -11.58
C ASN A 73 19.89 -10.77 -10.21
N ILE A 74 18.92 -10.26 -9.44
CA ILE A 74 18.62 -10.75 -8.11
C ILE A 74 17.26 -11.43 -8.07
N VAL A 75 17.16 -12.55 -7.35
CA VAL A 75 15.90 -13.24 -7.09
C VAL A 75 15.52 -13.05 -5.63
N PHE A 76 14.33 -12.52 -5.38
CA PHE A 76 13.70 -12.52 -4.06
C PHE A 76 12.61 -13.57 -4.04
N VAL A 77 12.55 -14.35 -2.96
CA VAL A 77 11.51 -15.35 -2.73
C VAL A 77 10.70 -14.93 -1.52
N MET A 78 9.40 -14.80 -1.66
CA MET A 78 8.49 -14.32 -0.61
C MET A 78 7.45 -15.40 -0.26
N ASN A 79 6.89 -15.33 0.94
CA ASN A 79 5.64 -16.04 1.22
C ASN A 79 4.50 -15.34 0.45
N PHE A 80 3.83 -16.09 -0.42
CA PHE A 80 2.75 -15.56 -1.26
C PHE A 80 1.57 -15.01 -0.43
N GLU A 81 1.12 -15.76 0.58
CA GLU A 81 0.01 -15.37 1.44
C GLU A 81 0.33 -14.09 2.22
N THR A 82 1.55 -13.99 2.76
CA THR A 82 2.00 -12.78 3.47
C THR A 82 2.06 -11.59 2.52
N MET A 83 2.61 -11.77 1.32
CA MET A 83 2.67 -10.70 0.30
C MET A 83 1.27 -10.20 -0.07
N VAL A 84 0.35 -11.10 -0.40
CA VAL A 84 -1.03 -10.75 -0.76
C VAL A 84 -1.73 -10.06 0.41
N LYS A 85 -1.56 -10.58 1.63
CA LYS A 85 -2.13 -9.96 2.83
C LYS A 85 -1.60 -8.55 3.04
N THR A 86 -0.29 -8.34 2.99
CA THR A 86 0.31 -7.01 3.16
C THR A 86 -0.24 -6.01 2.16
N ILE A 87 -0.35 -6.39 0.88
CA ILE A 87 -0.89 -5.51 -0.16
C ILE A 87 -2.38 -5.23 0.08
N ARG A 88 -3.16 -6.25 0.44
CA ARG A 88 -4.58 -6.10 0.76
C ARG A 88 -4.79 -5.20 1.98
N ASP A 89 -3.93 -5.29 2.99
CA ASP A 89 -3.99 -4.43 4.17
C ASP A 89 -3.71 -2.96 3.79
N GLN A 90 -2.81 -2.69 2.82
CA GLN A 90 -2.61 -1.33 2.30
C GLN A 90 -3.87 -0.82 1.57
N LYS A 91 -4.52 -1.66 0.76
CA LYS A 91 -5.74 -1.31 0.01
C LYS A 91 -6.96 -1.03 0.90
N ASN A 92 -7.00 -1.64 2.07
CA ASN A 92 -8.10 -1.50 3.03
C ASN A 92 -7.67 -0.71 4.26
N LYS A 93 -6.64 0.12 4.15
CA LYS A 93 -6.18 0.95 5.25
C LYS A 93 -7.19 2.06 5.49
N HIS A 94 -7.76 2.11 6.70
CA HIS A 94 -8.64 3.20 7.11
C HIS A 94 -7.82 4.46 7.34
N VAL A 95 -8.32 5.62 6.89
CA VAL A 95 -7.63 6.91 7.06
C VAL A 95 -8.44 7.91 7.87
N THR A 96 -9.76 7.79 7.80
CA THR A 96 -10.68 8.65 8.54
C THR A 96 -11.84 7.82 9.04
N ASP A 97 -12.22 8.05 10.30
CA ASP A 97 -13.45 7.55 10.91
C ASP A 97 -14.33 8.76 11.28
N ILE A 98 -15.63 8.68 10.98
CA ILE A 98 -16.65 9.63 11.41
C ILE A 98 -17.64 8.85 12.26
N TYR A 99 -17.68 9.19 13.54
CA TYR A 99 -18.56 8.61 14.54
C TYR A 99 -19.81 9.47 14.63
N VAL A 100 -20.97 8.92 14.27
CA VAL A 100 -22.23 9.64 14.22
C VAL A 100 -23.15 9.09 15.29
N THR A 101 -23.65 9.96 16.16
CA THR A 101 -24.67 9.64 17.16
C THR A 101 -25.91 10.49 16.90
N TYR A 102 -27.04 10.05 17.45
CA TYR A 102 -28.29 10.79 17.42
C TYR A 102 -28.86 10.89 18.84
N ASP A 103 -28.93 12.12 19.35
CA ASP A 103 -29.44 12.47 20.69
C ASP A 103 -30.83 13.14 20.65
N GLY A 104 -31.43 13.22 19.46
CA GLY A 104 -32.74 13.82 19.25
C GLY A 104 -33.91 12.99 19.80
N ASP A 105 -35.09 13.19 19.22
CA ASP A 105 -36.31 12.51 19.67
C ASP A 105 -36.18 10.99 19.55
N THR A 106 -36.40 10.26 20.66
CA THR A 106 -36.33 8.79 20.73
C THR A 106 -37.45 8.08 19.97
N ALA A 107 -38.45 8.80 19.46
CA ALA A 107 -39.41 8.24 18.51
C ALA A 107 -38.85 8.15 17.07
N VAL A 108 -37.80 8.93 16.76
CA VAL A 108 -37.21 9.01 15.42
C VAL A 108 -36.15 7.93 15.25
N VAL A 109 -36.21 7.23 14.11
CA VAL A 109 -35.19 6.22 13.75
C VAL A 109 -34.24 6.81 12.71
N PRO A 110 -33.04 7.28 13.10
CA PRO A 110 -32.04 7.77 12.15
C PRO A 110 -31.38 6.61 11.40
N ALA A 111 -31.06 6.85 10.15
CA ALA A 111 -30.28 5.94 9.32
C ALA A 111 -29.40 6.69 8.34
N LEU A 112 -28.25 6.08 8.01
CA LEU A 112 -27.36 6.53 6.96
C LEU A 112 -27.27 5.46 5.87
N LYS A 113 -27.03 5.90 4.64
CA LYS A 113 -26.77 5.02 3.50
C LYS A 113 -25.76 5.67 2.57
N LYS A 114 -24.73 4.93 2.15
CA LYS A 114 -23.77 5.38 1.14
C LYS A 114 -23.86 4.52 -0.12
N SER A 115 -24.10 5.16 -1.26
CA SER A 115 -24.17 4.51 -2.56
C SER A 115 -23.52 5.37 -3.65
N GLY A 116 -22.38 4.92 -4.16
CA GLY A 116 -21.60 5.69 -5.14
C GLY A 116 -21.18 7.02 -4.53
N ASP A 117 -21.40 8.13 -5.22
CA ASP A 117 -20.98 9.46 -4.77
C ASP A 117 -21.98 10.15 -3.83
N THR A 118 -22.95 9.41 -3.29
CA THR A 118 -24.02 9.99 -2.47
C THR A 118 -24.12 9.32 -1.11
N LEU A 119 -24.08 10.14 -0.05
CA LEU A 119 -24.47 9.76 1.30
C LEU A 119 -25.86 10.33 1.58
N GLN A 120 -26.75 9.54 2.15
CA GLN A 120 -28.12 9.94 2.46
C GLN A 120 -28.33 9.84 3.98
N LEU A 121 -28.78 10.94 4.58
CA LEU A 121 -29.33 10.94 5.93
C LEU A 121 -30.84 10.73 5.86
N ILE A 122 -31.32 9.75 6.60
CA ILE A 122 -32.71 9.30 6.58
C ILE A 122 -33.24 9.35 8.01
N THR A 123 -34.43 9.92 8.21
CA THR A 123 -35.18 9.84 9.46
C THR A 123 -36.60 9.39 9.15
N ASP A 124 -37.12 8.45 9.92
CA ASP A 124 -38.48 7.91 9.76
C ASP A 124 -38.82 7.49 8.32
N GLY A 125 -37.83 6.91 7.64
CA GLY A 125 -37.92 6.44 6.27
C GLY A 125 -37.86 7.52 5.18
N SER A 126 -37.71 8.80 5.53
CA SER A 126 -37.59 9.92 4.60
C SER A 126 -36.15 10.43 4.52
N VAL A 127 -35.66 10.69 3.31
CA VAL A 127 -34.35 11.33 3.12
C VAL A 127 -34.46 12.79 3.55
N VAL A 128 -33.71 13.15 4.60
CA VAL A 128 -33.67 14.52 5.15
C VAL A 128 -32.59 15.34 4.44
N GLU A 129 -31.45 14.72 4.17
CA GLU A 129 -30.30 15.36 3.54
C GLU A 129 -29.62 14.39 2.56
N MET A 130 -29.15 14.94 1.45
CA MET A 130 -28.46 14.17 0.42
C MET A 130 -27.10 14.82 0.13
N PHE A 131 -26.05 14.25 0.71
CA PHE A 131 -24.69 14.72 0.52
C PHE A 131 -24.15 14.19 -0.81
N ASN A 132 -24.00 15.07 -1.80
CA ASN A 132 -23.21 14.79 -3.00
C ASN A 132 -21.72 14.94 -2.66
N LEU A 133 -21.02 13.81 -2.55
CA LEU A 133 -19.64 13.74 -2.07
C LEU A 133 -18.59 14.24 -3.07
N ASN A 134 -19.00 14.54 -4.30
CA ASN A 134 -18.14 15.22 -5.27
C ASN A 134 -18.40 16.74 -5.31
N ALA A 135 -19.45 17.22 -4.64
CA ALA A 135 -19.75 18.65 -4.57
C ALA A 135 -18.80 19.36 -3.59
N LEU A 136 -18.36 20.57 -3.94
CA LEU A 136 -17.46 21.39 -3.10
C LEU A 136 -17.96 21.59 -1.66
N THR A 137 -19.27 21.51 -1.44
CA THR A 137 -19.90 21.61 -0.12
C THR A 137 -19.57 20.42 0.77
N TYR A 138 -19.37 19.23 0.20
CA TYR A 138 -19.21 17.97 0.94
C TYR A 138 -17.97 17.17 0.55
N ASN A 139 -17.13 17.69 -0.35
CA ASN A 139 -16.06 16.91 -0.98
C ASN A 139 -14.97 16.38 -0.04
N THR A 140 -14.96 16.75 1.24
CA THR A 140 -14.02 16.20 2.23
C THR A 140 -14.77 15.61 3.41
N THR A 141 -14.18 14.61 4.06
CA THR A 141 -14.78 13.93 5.22
C THR A 141 -15.11 14.91 6.36
N TYR A 142 -14.29 15.95 6.57
CA TYR A 142 -14.54 16.99 7.58
C TYR A 142 -15.80 17.80 7.27
N LYS A 143 -16.06 18.10 5.98
CA LYS A 143 -17.26 18.81 5.56
C LYS A 143 -18.50 17.95 5.73
N VAL A 144 -18.41 16.65 5.43
CA VAL A 144 -19.50 15.70 5.68
C VAL A 144 -19.83 15.63 7.18
N ALA A 145 -18.82 15.45 8.04
CA ALA A 145 -19.00 15.40 9.48
C ALA A 145 -19.63 16.69 10.02
N SER A 146 -19.12 17.86 9.59
CA SER A 146 -19.70 19.16 9.97
C SER A 146 -21.13 19.33 9.48
N ALA A 147 -21.47 18.83 8.29
CA ALA A 147 -22.82 18.90 7.75
C ALA A 147 -23.79 17.94 8.46
N LEU A 148 -23.31 16.78 8.93
CA LEU A 148 -24.07 15.88 9.81
C LEU A 148 -24.34 16.53 11.16
N GLN A 149 -23.31 17.11 11.80
CA GLN A 149 -23.44 17.82 13.07
C GLN A 149 -24.36 19.06 13.00
N ALA A 150 -24.52 19.65 11.82
CA ALA A 150 -25.45 20.76 11.62
C ALA A 150 -26.93 20.31 11.60
N GLN A 151 -27.21 19.02 11.47
CA GLN A 151 -28.56 18.48 11.52
C GLN A 151 -29.04 18.38 12.97
N VAL A 152 -30.32 18.67 13.19
CA VAL A 152 -30.89 18.71 14.54
C VAL A 152 -30.86 17.32 15.17
N GLY A 153 -30.29 17.22 16.37
CA GLY A 153 -30.20 15.99 17.14
C GLY A 153 -29.08 15.04 16.72
N PHE A 154 -28.18 15.47 15.81
CA PHE A 154 -27.02 14.67 15.39
C PHE A 154 -25.74 15.24 15.97
N GLU A 155 -24.89 14.36 16.47
CA GLU A 155 -23.50 14.69 16.76
C GLU A 155 -22.60 13.88 15.82
N ALA A 156 -21.48 14.47 15.42
CA ALA A 156 -20.48 13.80 14.61
C ALA A 156 -19.08 14.13 15.12
N GLU A 157 -18.33 13.10 15.50
CA GLU A 157 -16.91 13.20 15.85
C GLU A 157 -16.08 12.63 14.70
N ILE A 158 -14.93 13.25 14.42
CA ILE A 158 -14.02 12.80 13.37
C ILE A 158 -12.65 12.47 13.94
N SER A 159 -12.10 11.35 13.51
CA SER A 159 -10.74 10.91 13.83
C SER A 159 -9.99 10.60 12.54
N GLY A 160 -8.69 10.91 12.51
CA GLY A 160 -7.83 10.69 11.34
C GLY A 160 -7.67 11.93 10.46
N VAL A 161 -7.39 11.72 9.17
CA VAL A 161 -7.03 12.80 8.25
C VAL A 161 -8.25 13.40 7.56
N ASN A 162 -8.13 14.61 7.00
CA ASN A 162 -9.16 15.17 6.13
C ASN A 162 -8.98 14.62 4.71
N ASP A 163 -9.64 13.49 4.47
CA ASP A 163 -9.65 12.75 3.21
C ASP A 163 -10.79 13.23 2.27
N ASP A 164 -10.71 12.85 1.00
CA ASP A 164 -11.79 13.06 0.05
C ASP A 164 -13.00 12.21 0.44
N SER A 165 -14.17 12.84 0.53
CA SER A 165 -15.38 12.16 1.02
C SER A 165 -15.88 11.05 0.07
N SER A 166 -15.50 11.09 -1.21
CA SER A 166 -15.77 10.01 -2.17
C SER A 166 -15.23 8.66 -1.70
N ASN A 167 -14.15 8.68 -0.92
CA ASN A 167 -13.46 7.49 -0.41
C ASN A 167 -14.19 6.82 0.76
N ILE A 168 -15.30 7.41 1.26
CA ILE A 168 -16.18 6.75 2.23
C ILE A 168 -16.77 5.48 1.62
N VAL A 169 -16.59 4.35 2.31
CA VAL A 169 -17.03 3.03 1.85
C VAL A 169 -18.54 3.00 1.63
N ASN A 170 -18.98 2.30 0.59
CA ASN A 170 -20.40 2.07 0.37
C ASN A 170 -20.96 1.11 1.44
N PHE A 171 -22.09 1.48 2.02
CA PHE A 171 -22.80 0.65 2.99
C PHE A 171 -24.31 0.74 2.76
N ALA A 172 -24.99 -0.37 3.05
CA ALA A 172 -26.45 -0.45 2.99
C ALA A 172 -27.09 0.52 3.99
N THR A 173 -28.40 0.73 3.91
CA THR A 173 -29.10 1.54 4.92
C THR A 173 -28.88 0.94 6.31
N THR A 174 -28.25 1.71 7.19
CA THR A 174 -27.93 1.32 8.56
C THR A 174 -28.59 2.27 9.53
N THR A 175 -29.47 1.75 10.37
CA THR A 175 -30.13 2.49 11.46
C THR A 175 -29.23 2.53 12.69
N PHE A 176 -29.23 3.63 13.45
CA PHE A 176 -28.33 3.81 14.61
C PHE A 176 -28.98 4.56 15.78
N GLN A 177 -30.24 4.26 16.08
CA GLN A 177 -30.91 4.84 17.25
C GLN A 177 -30.20 4.45 18.56
N GLU A 178 -29.89 5.42 19.41
CA GLU A 178 -29.17 5.24 20.69
C GLU A 178 -27.81 4.51 20.54
N ALA A 179 -27.27 4.47 19.32
CA ALA A 179 -26.03 3.83 18.99
C ALA A 179 -25.13 4.81 18.23
N GLU A 180 -23.83 4.56 18.30
CA GLU A 180 -22.86 5.23 17.46
C GLU A 180 -22.68 4.45 16.17
N LEU A 181 -22.82 5.14 15.03
CA LEU A 181 -22.45 4.61 13.73
C LEU A 181 -21.08 5.14 13.34
N ASN A 182 -20.12 4.24 13.16
CA ASN A 182 -18.85 4.58 12.51
C ASN A 182 -18.99 4.44 10.99
N ILE A 183 -18.77 5.53 10.26
CA ILE A 183 -18.50 5.52 8.81
C ILE A 183 -17.04 5.86 8.58
N TYR A 184 -16.36 5.13 7.70
CA TYR A 184 -14.92 5.30 7.48
C TYR A 184 -14.58 5.45 5.99
N SER A 185 -13.46 6.12 5.72
CA SER A 185 -12.85 6.20 4.39
C SER A 185 -11.58 5.36 4.31
N LEU A 186 -11.28 4.89 3.10
CA LEU A 186 -10.10 4.07 2.80
C LEU A 186 -9.04 4.90 2.07
N ASP A 187 -7.77 4.56 2.31
CA ASP A 187 -6.62 5.12 1.62
C ASP A 187 -6.69 4.73 0.14
N ASP A 188 -7.00 5.69 -0.73
CA ASP A 188 -7.21 5.42 -2.14
C ASP A 188 -5.89 5.18 -2.90
N THR A 189 -4.74 5.52 -2.28
CA THR A 189 -3.40 5.41 -2.85
C THR A 189 -3.15 4.06 -3.52
N PHE A 190 -3.61 2.96 -2.93
CA PHE A 190 -3.37 1.60 -3.41
C PHE A 190 -4.58 0.97 -4.12
N THR A 191 -5.64 1.71 -4.40
CA THR A 191 -6.89 1.12 -4.94
C THR A 191 -6.68 0.45 -6.31
N ASN A 192 -5.84 1.06 -7.15
CA ASN A 192 -5.66 0.67 -8.55
C ASN A 192 -4.50 -0.30 -8.80
N ILE A 193 -3.97 -0.95 -7.76
CA ILE A 193 -2.88 -1.93 -7.89
C ILE A 193 -3.37 -3.38 -7.78
N THR A 194 -2.57 -4.27 -8.35
CA THR A 194 -2.71 -5.73 -8.21
C THR A 194 -2.37 -6.18 -6.79
N ASP A 195 -2.96 -7.29 -6.36
CA ASP A 195 -2.74 -7.90 -5.03
C ASP A 195 -1.40 -8.67 -4.95
N VAL A 196 -0.54 -8.59 -5.97
CA VAL A 196 0.74 -9.29 -6.06
C VAL A 196 1.84 -8.34 -6.52
N VAL A 197 3.09 -8.69 -6.26
CA VAL A 197 4.23 -8.03 -6.92
C VAL A 197 4.31 -8.52 -8.35
N GLU A 198 4.47 -7.61 -9.30
CA GLU A 198 4.44 -7.89 -10.74
C GLU A 198 5.59 -7.22 -11.49
N ALA A 199 5.73 -7.56 -12.77
CA ALA A 199 6.73 -6.92 -13.62
C ALA A 199 6.47 -5.40 -13.73
N GLY A 200 7.54 -4.61 -13.61
CA GLY A 200 7.51 -3.15 -13.58
C GLY A 200 7.50 -2.54 -12.18
N ASP A 201 7.20 -3.31 -11.12
CA ASP A 201 7.36 -2.83 -9.74
C ASP A 201 8.85 -2.64 -9.38
N LEU A 202 9.14 -1.82 -8.37
CA LEU A 202 10.51 -1.63 -7.88
C LEU A 202 10.72 -2.23 -6.50
N VAL A 203 11.94 -2.70 -6.27
CA VAL A 203 12.41 -3.23 -4.99
C VAL A 203 13.64 -2.44 -4.54
N LEU A 204 13.53 -1.81 -3.38
CA LEU A 204 14.67 -1.20 -2.69
C LEU A 204 15.13 -2.11 -1.56
N THR A 205 16.40 -2.51 -1.63
CA THR A 205 17.03 -3.36 -0.62
C THR A 205 17.56 -2.56 0.57
N ASN A 206 17.85 -3.23 1.69
CA ASN A 206 18.51 -2.61 2.85
C ASN A 206 19.90 -2.02 2.55
N LYS A 207 20.52 -2.41 1.43
CA LYS A 207 21.78 -1.84 0.92
C LYS A 207 21.55 -0.61 0.02
N TRP A 208 20.33 -0.07 0.00
CA TRP A 208 19.95 1.06 -0.84
C TRP A 208 20.17 0.84 -2.35
N ARG A 209 20.13 -0.43 -2.78
CA ARG A 209 20.11 -0.79 -4.20
C ARG A 209 18.69 -0.95 -4.69
N LEU A 210 18.39 -0.29 -5.80
CA LEU A 210 17.07 -0.27 -6.43
C LEU A 210 17.06 -1.24 -7.62
N TYR A 211 16.06 -2.12 -7.64
CA TYR A 211 15.87 -3.10 -8.69
C TYR A 211 14.46 -2.96 -9.29
N GLU A 212 14.33 -3.26 -10.57
CA GLU A 212 13.06 -3.37 -11.28
C GLU A 212 12.72 -4.85 -11.46
N VAL A 213 11.49 -5.22 -11.09
CA VAL A 213 10.97 -6.56 -11.29
C VAL A 213 10.73 -6.76 -12.79
N TYR A 214 11.41 -7.71 -13.41
CA TYR A 214 11.15 -8.06 -14.81
C TYR A 214 10.34 -9.35 -14.96
N ASN A 215 10.32 -10.18 -13.92
CA ASN A 215 9.56 -11.43 -13.90
C ASN A 215 9.06 -11.73 -12.49
N ALA A 216 7.81 -12.18 -12.36
CA ALA A 216 7.19 -12.49 -11.09
C ALA A 216 6.26 -13.69 -11.25
N ASN A 217 6.54 -14.80 -10.56
CA ASN A 217 5.77 -16.03 -10.70
C ASN A 217 5.67 -16.82 -9.38
N PRO A 218 4.62 -17.64 -9.21
CA PRO A 218 4.64 -18.71 -8.22
C PRO A 218 5.85 -19.61 -8.47
N SER A 219 6.68 -19.85 -7.46
CA SER A 219 7.98 -20.52 -7.67
C SER A 219 7.88 -22.04 -7.89
N GLY A 220 6.67 -22.61 -7.80
CA GLY A 220 6.41 -24.05 -7.92
C GLY A 220 6.94 -24.89 -6.74
N ASN A 221 7.76 -24.30 -5.86
CA ASN A 221 8.32 -24.96 -4.68
C ASN A 221 7.41 -24.74 -3.47
N PHE A 222 6.90 -25.85 -2.93
CA PHE A 222 6.28 -25.89 -1.61
C PHE A 222 7.38 -25.90 -0.55
N GLY A 223 7.90 -24.73 -0.21
CA GLY A 223 8.77 -24.60 0.95
C GLY A 223 7.95 -24.74 2.22
N TRP A 224 8.16 -25.80 3.01
CA TRP A 224 7.80 -25.83 4.43
C TRP A 224 6.31 -25.50 4.73
N GLU A 225 5.38 -26.01 3.89
CA GLU A 225 3.91 -25.78 3.87
C GLU A 225 3.40 -24.50 3.18
N TRP A 226 4.26 -23.68 2.58
CA TRP A 226 3.90 -22.34 2.10
C TRP A 226 3.99 -22.27 0.58
N ILE A 227 3.10 -21.48 -0.04
CA ILE A 227 3.23 -21.14 -1.46
C ILE A 227 4.27 -20.01 -1.56
N GLN A 228 5.37 -20.31 -2.26
CA GLN A 228 6.42 -19.35 -2.51
C GLN A 228 6.12 -18.53 -3.78
N TYR A 229 6.51 -17.27 -3.75
CA TYR A 229 6.41 -16.34 -4.87
C TYR A 229 7.79 -15.76 -5.16
N SER A 230 8.29 -15.99 -6.37
CA SER A 230 9.62 -15.55 -6.80
C SER A 230 9.49 -14.34 -7.69
N ILE A 231 10.25 -13.29 -7.37
CA ILE A 231 10.42 -12.12 -8.22
C ILE A 231 11.88 -12.05 -8.65
N THR A 232 12.09 -11.93 -9.95
CA THR A 232 13.43 -11.72 -10.53
C THR A 232 13.55 -10.29 -10.99
N CYS A 233 14.64 -9.66 -10.59
CA CYS A 233 14.82 -8.22 -10.74
C CYS A 233 16.16 -7.90 -11.40
N ASN A 234 16.16 -6.84 -12.20
CA ASN A 234 17.37 -6.23 -12.77
C ASN A 234 17.65 -4.92 -12.04
N LEU A 235 18.89 -4.45 -12.05
CA LEU A 235 19.20 -3.14 -11.48
C LEU A 235 18.39 -2.05 -12.22
N ALA A 236 17.68 -1.23 -11.45
CA ALA A 236 16.86 -0.17 -12.02
C ALA A 236 17.71 1.06 -12.36
N PRO A 237 17.57 1.67 -13.55
CA PRO A 237 18.18 2.96 -13.85
C PRO A 237 17.48 4.06 -13.06
N ILE A 238 18.14 4.59 -12.03
CA ILE A 238 17.60 5.60 -11.10
C ILE A 238 17.12 6.86 -11.85
N GLU A 239 17.73 7.16 -12.99
CA GLU A 239 17.40 8.33 -13.81
C GLU A 239 16.02 8.22 -14.49
N ARG A 240 15.45 7.02 -14.59
CA ARG A 240 14.17 6.76 -15.29
C ARG A 240 12.99 6.50 -14.35
N VAL A 241 13.21 6.63 -13.04
CA VAL A 241 12.20 6.32 -12.02
C VAL A 241 11.84 7.58 -11.24
N ASN A 242 10.54 7.78 -11.03
CA ASN A 242 10.03 8.83 -10.16
C ASN A 242 9.51 8.19 -8.86
N LEU A 243 10.34 8.19 -7.83
CA LEU A 243 9.98 7.68 -6.51
C LEU A 243 9.37 8.79 -5.64
N PRO A 244 8.40 8.48 -4.77
CA PRO A 244 7.81 9.46 -3.87
C PRO A 244 8.83 9.99 -2.85
N GLY A 245 8.63 11.21 -2.34
CA GLY A 245 9.50 11.80 -1.31
C GLY A 245 10.96 12.00 -1.74
N ASN A 246 11.91 11.72 -0.84
CA ASN A 246 13.35 11.94 -1.06
C ASN A 246 14.14 10.63 -1.30
N TYR A 247 13.47 9.54 -1.67
CA TYR A 247 14.12 8.22 -1.84
C TYR A 247 15.25 8.26 -2.89
N ILE A 248 15.09 8.99 -4.00
CA ILE A 248 16.14 9.14 -5.02
C ILE A 248 17.42 9.75 -4.44
N GLU A 249 17.28 10.78 -3.60
CA GLU A 249 18.42 11.44 -2.97
C GLU A 249 19.10 10.53 -1.96
N GLN A 250 18.33 9.83 -1.12
CA GLN A 250 18.87 8.87 -0.14
C GLN A 250 19.65 7.73 -0.83
N ILE A 251 19.10 7.19 -1.92
CA ILE A 251 19.79 6.16 -2.72
C ILE A 251 21.13 6.69 -3.23
N ARG A 252 21.15 7.89 -3.83
CA ARG A 252 22.38 8.51 -4.35
C ARG A 252 23.42 8.75 -3.26
N GLN A 253 23.02 9.28 -2.10
CA GLN A 253 23.94 9.51 -0.98
C GLN A 253 24.58 8.21 -0.49
N HIS A 254 23.80 7.14 -0.36
CA HIS A 254 24.32 5.83 0.05
C HIS A 254 25.26 5.21 -1.00
N GLN A 255 24.97 5.37 -2.29
CA GLN A 255 25.85 4.90 -3.38
C GLN A 255 27.17 5.68 -3.44
N LEU A 256 27.14 7.00 -3.22
CA LEU A 256 28.35 7.84 -3.20
C LEU A 256 29.26 7.51 -2.01
N ASN A 257 28.69 7.26 -0.83
CA ASN A 257 29.45 6.88 0.36
C ASN A 257 30.13 5.50 0.20
N LEU A 258 29.53 4.59 -0.55
CA LEU A 258 30.14 3.30 -0.89
C LEU A 258 31.38 3.49 -1.79
N ALA A 259 31.29 4.38 -2.79
CA ALA A 259 32.42 4.67 -3.68
C ALA A 259 33.60 5.31 -2.95
N GLN A 260 33.34 6.26 -2.04
CA GLN A 260 34.39 6.93 -1.26
C GLN A 260 35.12 5.98 -0.29
N ASN A 261 34.41 5.01 0.29
CA ASN A 261 35.02 4.04 1.19
C ASN A 261 35.93 3.04 0.46
N LEU A 262 35.60 2.68 -0.78
CA LEU A 262 36.45 1.82 -1.62
C LEU A 262 37.76 2.51 -2.02
N ASP A 263 37.73 3.83 -2.25
CA ASP A 263 38.94 4.61 -2.55
C ASP A 263 39.89 4.73 -1.34
N MET A 264 39.37 4.67 -0.11
CA MET A 264 40.18 4.73 1.11
C MET A 264 40.76 3.37 1.53
N GLU A 265 40.08 2.25 1.24
CA GLU A 265 40.62 0.90 1.48
C GLU A 265 41.60 0.43 0.38
N GLY A 266 41.63 1.14 -0.76
CA GLY A 266 42.58 0.93 -1.85
C GLY A 266 43.88 1.74 -1.75
N MET A 267 44.08 2.52 -0.69
CA MET A 267 45.31 3.25 -0.35
C MET A 267 46.06 2.60 0.82
#